data_AF-A0A7V7VJQ6-F1
#
_entry.id   AF-A0A7V7VJQ6-F1
#
_cell.length_a   1.000
_cell.length_b   1.000
_cell.length_c   1.000
_cell.angle_alpha   90.00
_cell.angle_beta   90.00
_cell.angle_gamma   90.00
#
_symmetry.space_group_name_H-M   'P 1'
#
loop_
_entity.id
_entity.type
_entity.pdbx_description
1 polymer ?
#
loop_
_entity_poly.entity_id
_entity_poly.type
_entity_poly.pdbx_seq_one_letter_code
_entity_poly.pdbx_strand_id
1 'polypeptide(L)'
;MAWRIEQAVIRGEIDNTVEGLTNGRIWLAGCDVPLELSLDGDCWRDLAGTRLHFENPAPQPGPETAGLAVDQSGVIGDMTASRKTKLPWVGDQPLPTLRRGQQDVSCEWRNTLYLEWFSEFNGRVVIEASTFTLRISAHEWELDEDAEAAQKLANLNAMRDFMTLVIQRRDDDAPGAESVAELDEFAWEERLKENDRLTDAYQEVLEKYIDDPDSERKEAFVMGWDGLLDALAERDEAAGHGDEDDDDEDADPHLGNGLEEDFDDELAKFSEADGSPFDDSDAHPLQASAQALACQAMDLVENTDGPGSPSYLLITNLLQVSGKLASVLNDYGSSYQPENGFVLAVLKRCLNWLNEALGACQILHETANDPAKRAAFKKLQAAAFQVRDQIVGLRRNFKKT
;
A
#
# COMPACT_ATOMS: atom_id res chain seq x y z
N MET A 1 3.16 0.45 -6.22
CA MET A 1 2.03 0.66 -7.14
C MET A 1 2.21 -0.15 -8.41
N ALA A 2 1.27 -1.06 -8.66
CA ALA A 2 1.17 -1.85 -9.87
C ALA A 2 0.01 -1.40 -10.76
N TRP A 3 0.16 -1.52 -12.08
CA TRP A 3 -0.97 -1.41 -13.01
C TRP A 3 -1.79 -2.69 -12.95
N ARG A 4 -3.06 -2.61 -12.53
CA ARG A 4 -4.00 -3.73 -12.48
C ARG A 4 -5.00 -3.62 -13.61
N ILE A 5 -4.93 -4.53 -14.57
CA ILE A 5 -5.66 -4.36 -15.86
C ILE A 5 -6.69 -5.45 -16.12
N GLU A 6 -6.89 -6.38 -15.19
CA GLU A 6 -7.73 -7.57 -15.37
C GLU A 6 -9.16 -7.24 -15.80
N GLN A 7 -9.75 -6.16 -15.29
CA GLN A 7 -11.12 -5.78 -15.64
C GLN A 7 -11.26 -5.38 -17.11
N ALA A 8 -10.23 -4.74 -17.67
CA ALA A 8 -10.24 -4.24 -19.03
C ALA A 8 -9.78 -5.28 -20.06
N VAL A 9 -9.13 -6.37 -19.64
CA VAL A 9 -8.77 -7.47 -20.54
C VAL A 9 -10.02 -8.01 -21.23
N ILE A 10 -9.98 -8.08 -22.57
CA ILE A 10 -10.94 -8.83 -23.38
C ILE A 10 -10.45 -10.27 -23.52
N ARG A 11 -9.19 -10.43 -23.94
CA ARG A 11 -8.51 -11.73 -24.11
C ARG A 11 -7.00 -11.53 -24.15
N GLY A 12 -6.26 -12.60 -23.97
CA GLY A 12 -4.81 -12.59 -24.16
C GLY A 12 -4.23 -13.93 -24.59
N GLU A 13 -3.01 -13.86 -25.08
CA GLU A 13 -2.18 -14.97 -25.55
C GLU A 13 -0.80 -14.80 -24.91
N ILE A 14 -0.31 -15.80 -24.19
CA ILE A 14 1.06 -15.86 -23.66
C ILE A 14 1.72 -17.09 -24.25
N ASP A 15 2.93 -16.93 -24.77
CA ASP A 15 3.75 -17.97 -25.36
C ASP A 15 5.09 -18.04 -24.62
N ASN A 16 5.27 -19.12 -23.86
CA ASN A 16 6.52 -19.47 -23.21
C ASN A 16 7.03 -20.84 -23.73
N THR A 17 6.82 -21.13 -25.02
CA THR A 17 7.31 -22.35 -25.68
C THR A 17 8.81 -22.34 -25.94
N VAL A 18 9.48 -21.20 -25.73
CA VAL A 18 10.93 -21.05 -25.82
C VAL A 18 11.48 -20.71 -24.43
N GLU A 19 12.38 -21.54 -23.93
CA GLU A 19 13.03 -21.35 -22.63
C GLU A 19 13.74 -19.98 -22.56
N GLY A 20 13.57 -19.29 -21.43
CA GLY A 20 14.10 -17.97 -21.13
C GLY A 20 13.38 -16.81 -21.81
N LEU A 21 12.32 -17.06 -22.59
CA LEU A 21 11.61 -16.02 -23.34
C LEU A 21 10.09 -16.21 -23.26
N THR A 22 9.41 -15.15 -22.82
CA THR A 22 7.94 -15.11 -22.76
C THR A 22 7.42 -13.98 -23.64
N ASN A 23 6.69 -14.34 -24.70
CA ASN A 23 6.04 -13.38 -25.58
C ASN A 23 4.53 -13.39 -25.36
N GLY A 24 3.85 -12.32 -25.73
CA GLY A 24 2.40 -12.30 -25.59
C GLY A 24 1.69 -11.17 -26.30
N ARG A 25 0.37 -11.29 -26.38
CA ARG A 25 -0.52 -10.23 -26.86
C ARG A 25 -1.75 -10.15 -25.98
N ILE A 26 -2.12 -8.95 -25.57
CA ILE A 26 -3.27 -8.72 -24.68
C ILE A 26 -4.17 -7.65 -25.28
N TRP A 27 -5.44 -7.97 -25.50
CA TRP A 27 -6.43 -7.05 -26.03
C TRP A 27 -7.22 -6.45 -24.88
N LEU A 28 -7.27 -5.11 -24.82
CA LEU A 28 -7.95 -4.36 -23.77
C LEU A 28 -9.19 -3.64 -24.32
N ALA A 29 -10.23 -3.55 -23.51
CA ALA A 29 -11.43 -2.77 -23.79
C ALA A 29 -11.09 -1.27 -23.82
N GLY A 30 -11.37 -0.63 -24.95
CA GLY A 30 -11.04 0.79 -25.16
C GLY A 30 -9.70 1.03 -25.87
N CYS A 31 -8.95 -0.03 -26.19
CA CYS A 31 -7.71 0.05 -26.97
C CYS A 31 -7.87 -0.67 -28.32
N ASP A 32 -7.59 0.03 -29.43
CA ASP A 32 -7.70 -0.55 -30.77
C ASP A 32 -6.54 -1.51 -31.12
N VAL A 33 -5.40 -1.34 -30.45
CA VAL A 33 -4.18 -2.12 -30.66
C VAL A 33 -3.92 -2.96 -29.41
N PRO A 34 -3.59 -4.27 -29.53
CA PRO A 34 -3.23 -5.08 -28.38
C PRO A 34 -1.89 -4.63 -27.80
N LEU A 35 -1.70 -4.84 -26.50
CA LEU A 35 -0.37 -4.81 -25.90
C LEU A 35 0.45 -5.96 -26.48
N GLU A 36 1.72 -5.70 -26.79
CA GLU A 36 2.69 -6.68 -27.26
C GLU A 36 3.75 -6.89 -26.18
N LEU A 37 3.87 -8.13 -25.69
CA LEU A 37 4.78 -8.50 -24.62
C LEU A 37 6.01 -9.19 -25.22
N SER A 38 7.19 -8.75 -24.78
CA SER A 38 8.49 -9.36 -25.07
C SER A 38 9.29 -9.35 -23.76
N LEU A 39 9.21 -10.45 -23.01
CA LEU A 39 9.73 -10.53 -21.65
C LEU A 39 10.84 -11.56 -21.53
N ASP A 40 11.89 -11.20 -20.81
CA ASP A 40 12.98 -12.11 -20.45
C ASP A 40 12.57 -12.95 -19.22
N GLY A 41 12.75 -14.27 -19.33
CA GLY A 41 12.44 -15.26 -18.29
C GLY A 41 11.21 -16.13 -18.60
N ASP A 42 10.96 -17.08 -17.70
CA ASP A 42 9.98 -18.15 -17.87
C ASP A 42 8.78 -18.07 -16.91
N CYS A 43 7.66 -18.62 -17.36
CA CYS A 43 6.50 -18.85 -16.49
C CYS A 43 6.79 -19.94 -15.46
N TRP A 44 5.93 -20.06 -14.45
CA TRP A 44 6.01 -21.18 -13.51
C TRP A 44 5.65 -22.50 -14.20
N ARG A 45 5.98 -23.62 -13.53
CA ARG A 45 5.92 -24.97 -14.11
C ARG A 45 4.59 -25.36 -14.75
N ASP A 46 3.48 -24.77 -14.32
CA ASP A 46 2.15 -25.04 -14.88
C ASP A 46 1.90 -24.38 -16.25
N LEU A 47 2.68 -23.37 -16.61
CA LEU A 47 2.60 -22.64 -17.89
C LEU A 47 3.91 -22.69 -18.69
N ALA A 48 5.03 -23.04 -18.07
CA ALA A 48 6.33 -23.19 -18.71
C ALA A 48 6.26 -24.15 -19.91
N GLY A 49 6.84 -23.76 -21.04
CA GLY A 49 6.79 -24.57 -22.26
C GLY A 49 5.43 -24.64 -22.94
N THR A 50 4.46 -23.81 -22.56
CA THR A 50 3.12 -23.83 -23.15
C THR A 50 2.74 -22.52 -23.82
N ARG A 51 1.65 -22.56 -24.59
CA ARG A 51 0.87 -21.39 -24.98
C ARG A 51 -0.40 -21.33 -24.17
N LEU A 52 -0.60 -20.22 -23.46
CA LEU A 52 -1.80 -19.89 -22.73
C LEU A 52 -2.68 -18.96 -23.57
N HIS A 53 -3.95 -19.30 -23.71
CA HIS A 53 -5.00 -18.41 -24.18
C HIS A 53 -5.99 -18.17 -23.04
N PHE A 54 -6.36 -16.92 -22.80
CA PHE A 54 -7.37 -16.56 -21.80
C PHE A 54 -8.37 -15.55 -22.34
N GLU A 55 -9.61 -15.62 -21.85
CA GLU A 55 -10.70 -14.74 -22.25
C GLU A 55 -11.50 -14.29 -21.03
N ASN A 56 -11.77 -12.99 -20.94
CA ASN A 56 -12.59 -12.40 -19.90
C ASN A 56 -14.07 -12.46 -20.31
N PRO A 57 -14.95 -13.11 -19.54
CA PRO A 57 -16.37 -13.19 -19.88
C PRO A 57 -17.12 -11.85 -19.82
N ALA A 58 -16.60 -10.86 -19.09
CA ALA A 58 -17.27 -9.57 -18.88
C ALA A 58 -16.27 -8.39 -18.82
N PRO A 59 -15.62 -8.04 -19.94
CA PRO A 59 -14.66 -6.95 -19.98
C PRO A 59 -15.32 -5.60 -19.71
N GLN A 60 -14.68 -4.77 -18.90
CA GLN A 60 -15.12 -3.42 -18.56
C GLN A 60 -14.01 -2.41 -18.84
N PRO A 61 -14.27 -1.33 -19.60
CA PRO A 61 -13.28 -0.29 -19.79
C PRO A 61 -13.04 0.44 -18.47
N GLY A 62 -11.77 0.60 -18.09
CA GLY A 62 -11.36 1.31 -16.89
C GLY A 62 -10.32 2.38 -17.20
N PRO A 63 -10.26 3.48 -16.40
CA PRO A 63 -9.24 4.51 -16.55
C PRO A 63 -7.83 3.97 -16.33
N GLU A 64 -7.70 2.82 -15.66
CA GLU A 64 -6.45 2.11 -15.38
C GLU A 64 -5.71 1.66 -16.64
N THR A 65 -6.36 1.68 -17.80
CA THR A 65 -5.70 1.39 -19.08
C THR A 65 -5.11 2.62 -19.77
N ALA A 66 -5.48 3.82 -19.31
CA ALA A 66 -5.04 5.06 -19.92
C ALA A 66 -3.56 5.32 -19.59
N GLY A 67 -2.70 5.19 -20.60
CA GLY A 67 -1.26 5.42 -20.45
C GLY A 67 -0.38 4.17 -20.46
N LEU A 68 -0.97 2.97 -20.61
CA LEU A 68 -0.16 1.78 -20.91
C LEU A 68 0.52 1.94 -22.28
N ALA A 69 1.81 1.67 -22.33
CA ALA A 69 2.55 1.56 -23.56
C ALA A 69 2.10 0.30 -24.31
N VAL A 70 1.96 0.39 -25.63
CA VAL A 70 1.61 -0.78 -26.45
C VAL A 70 2.72 -1.84 -26.38
N ASP A 71 3.97 -1.39 -26.44
CA ASP A 71 5.14 -2.24 -26.32
C ASP A 71 5.48 -2.48 -24.84
N GLN A 72 5.50 -3.75 -24.44
CA GLN A 72 5.78 -4.22 -23.09
C GLN A 72 7.06 -5.07 -23.11
N SER A 73 8.20 -4.40 -23.24
CA SER A 73 9.53 -4.97 -23.01
C SER A 73 9.88 -4.96 -21.51
N GLY A 74 10.56 -6.00 -21.05
CA GLY A 74 11.04 -6.08 -19.67
C GLY A 74 11.30 -7.50 -19.20
N VAL A 75 11.15 -7.73 -17.91
CA VAL A 75 11.39 -9.04 -17.27
C VAL A 75 10.09 -9.64 -16.73
N ILE A 76 10.01 -10.96 -16.75
CA ILE A 76 8.89 -11.69 -16.16
C ILE A 76 8.88 -11.52 -14.63
N GLY A 77 7.69 -11.42 -14.07
CA GLY A 77 7.43 -11.62 -12.64
C GLY A 77 6.77 -12.98 -12.43
N ASP A 78 5.92 -13.12 -11.42
CA ASP A 78 5.21 -14.39 -11.24
C ASP A 78 4.14 -14.58 -12.34
N MET A 79 4.25 -15.65 -13.12
CA MET A 79 3.24 -16.03 -14.13
C MET A 79 2.80 -17.48 -13.93
N THR A 80 1.57 -17.68 -13.49
CA THR A 80 0.97 -18.99 -13.20
C THR A 80 -0.55 -18.98 -13.37
N ALA A 81 -1.14 -20.11 -13.74
CA ALA A 81 -2.58 -20.34 -13.76
C ALA A 81 -3.06 -21.13 -12.52
N SER A 82 -2.15 -21.44 -11.58
CA SER A 82 -2.40 -22.34 -10.44
C SER A 82 -2.31 -21.66 -9.08
N ARG A 83 -2.19 -20.31 -9.03
CA ARG A 83 -2.20 -19.56 -7.77
C ARG A 83 -3.53 -19.80 -7.06
N LYS A 84 -3.48 -20.25 -5.80
CA LYS A 84 -4.68 -20.50 -5.00
C LYS A 84 -5.05 -19.21 -4.28
N THR A 85 -6.24 -18.70 -4.54
CA THR A 85 -6.78 -17.54 -3.84
C THR A 85 -8.05 -17.93 -3.09
N LYS A 86 -8.18 -17.45 -1.85
CA LYS A 86 -9.38 -17.63 -1.03
C LYS A 86 -10.41 -16.58 -1.43
N LEU A 87 -11.47 -17.00 -2.11
CA LEU A 87 -12.51 -16.08 -2.58
C LEU A 87 -13.76 -16.20 -1.70
N PRO A 88 -14.39 -15.06 -1.33
CA PRO A 88 -15.68 -15.08 -0.67
C PRO A 88 -16.70 -15.82 -1.54
N TRP A 89 -17.30 -16.88 -1.01
CA TRP A 89 -18.41 -17.58 -1.63
C TRP A 89 -19.66 -16.73 -1.47
N VAL A 90 -19.91 -15.94 -2.50
CA VAL A 90 -21.22 -15.38 -2.74
C VAL A 90 -21.85 -16.32 -3.76
N GLY A 91 -23.01 -16.92 -3.47
CA GLY A 91 -23.73 -17.72 -4.47
C GLY A 91 -24.16 -16.86 -5.69
N ASP A 92 -25.36 -17.04 -6.23
CA ASP A 92 -25.86 -16.18 -7.33
C ASP A 92 -26.21 -14.72 -6.90
N GLN A 93 -25.70 -14.24 -5.76
CA GLN A 93 -25.96 -12.89 -5.25
C GLN A 93 -24.76 -11.98 -5.58
N PRO A 94 -24.97 -10.72 -6.00
CA PRO A 94 -23.87 -9.79 -6.24
C PRO A 94 -23.18 -9.40 -4.92
N LEU A 95 -21.84 -9.30 -4.96
CA LEU A 95 -20.93 -8.96 -3.84
C LEU A 95 -21.24 -7.72 -2.95
N PRO A 96 -21.96 -6.65 -3.36
CA PRO A 96 -21.96 -5.40 -2.58
C PRO A 96 -22.67 -5.46 -1.21
N THR A 97 -23.40 -6.52 -0.89
CA THR A 97 -24.25 -6.56 0.33
C THR A 97 -23.59 -7.21 1.55
N LEU A 98 -22.42 -7.82 1.44
CA LEU A 98 -21.85 -8.63 2.54
C LEU A 98 -21.04 -7.84 3.58
N ARG A 99 -20.69 -6.56 3.35
CA ARG A 99 -19.92 -5.75 4.32
C ARG A 99 -20.75 -5.11 5.44
N ARG A 100 -21.79 -5.77 5.94
CA ARG A 100 -22.53 -5.23 7.09
C ARG A 100 -23.16 -6.31 7.97
N GLY A 101 -22.31 -7.05 8.66
CA GLY A 101 -22.67 -7.96 9.72
C GLY A 101 -21.60 -9.03 9.87
N GLN A 102 -21.23 -9.36 11.11
CA GLN A 102 -20.44 -10.54 11.47
C GLN A 102 -21.14 -11.82 11.00
N GLN A 103 -21.10 -12.09 9.71
CA GLN A 103 -21.57 -13.33 9.12
C GLN A 103 -20.36 -13.93 8.45
N ASP A 104 -19.91 -15.08 8.95
CA ASP A 104 -18.82 -15.86 8.35
C ASP A 104 -19.16 -16.10 6.88
N VAL A 105 -18.58 -15.27 6.01
CA VAL A 105 -18.71 -15.44 4.58
C VAL A 105 -17.94 -16.72 4.28
N SER A 106 -18.67 -17.78 3.95
CA SER A 106 -18.03 -19.02 3.53
C SER A 106 -17.06 -18.69 2.40
N CYS A 107 -15.85 -19.22 2.44
CA CYS A 107 -14.84 -18.95 1.42
C CYS A 107 -14.51 -20.22 0.67
N GLU A 108 -14.32 -20.12 -0.64
CA GLU A 108 -13.85 -21.23 -1.48
C GLU A 108 -12.45 -20.93 -2.01
N TRP A 109 -11.58 -21.92 -1.99
CA TRP A 109 -10.30 -21.86 -2.68
C TRP A 109 -10.52 -22.10 -4.17
N ARG A 110 -10.02 -21.19 -5.01
CA ARG A 110 -10.03 -21.34 -6.47
C ARG A 110 -8.65 -21.08 -7.03
N ASN A 111 -8.38 -21.70 -8.17
CA ASN A 111 -7.22 -21.36 -8.98
C ASN A 111 -7.48 -20.03 -9.68
N THR A 112 -6.48 -19.16 -9.65
CA THR A 112 -6.50 -17.82 -10.21
C THR A 112 -5.37 -17.73 -11.22
N LEU A 113 -5.67 -17.17 -12.40
CA LEU A 113 -4.65 -16.74 -13.33
C LEU A 113 -3.96 -15.51 -12.73
N TYR A 114 -2.65 -15.63 -12.47
CA TYR A 114 -1.80 -14.54 -12.01
C TYR A 114 -0.69 -14.35 -13.03
N LEU A 115 -0.67 -13.19 -13.69
CA LEU A 115 0.38 -12.78 -14.61
C LEU A 115 0.96 -11.46 -14.13
N GLU A 116 2.26 -11.46 -13.86
CA GLU A 116 3.00 -10.27 -13.44
C GLU A 116 4.24 -10.11 -14.32
N TRP A 117 4.54 -8.87 -14.67
CA TRP A 117 5.80 -8.50 -15.33
C TRP A 117 6.22 -7.10 -14.94
N PHE A 118 7.49 -6.80 -15.18
CA PHE A 118 8.09 -5.49 -14.93
C PHE A 118 8.47 -4.87 -16.27
N SER A 119 7.60 -3.98 -16.76
CA SER A 119 7.82 -3.22 -17.98
C SER A 119 8.84 -2.11 -17.76
N GLU A 120 9.72 -1.91 -18.73
CA GLU A 120 10.66 -0.78 -18.74
C GLU A 120 9.95 0.58 -18.83
N PHE A 121 8.75 0.62 -19.42
CA PHE A 121 7.99 1.86 -19.63
C PHE A 121 6.95 2.12 -18.53
N ASN A 122 6.23 1.08 -18.12
CA ASN A 122 5.12 1.21 -17.19
C ASN A 122 5.43 0.75 -15.76
N GLY A 123 6.56 0.07 -15.53
CA GLY A 123 6.88 -0.58 -14.25
C GLY A 123 6.11 -1.88 -14.08
N ARG A 124 5.71 -2.20 -12.85
CA ARG A 124 4.99 -3.44 -12.53
C ARG A 124 3.57 -3.43 -13.10
N VAL A 125 3.22 -4.48 -13.86
CA VAL A 125 1.87 -4.71 -14.38
C VAL A 125 1.39 -6.09 -13.93
N VAL A 126 0.12 -6.17 -13.53
CA VAL A 126 -0.49 -7.38 -12.96
C VAL A 126 -1.85 -7.64 -13.59
N ILE A 127 -2.11 -8.91 -13.90
CA ILE A 127 -3.43 -9.47 -14.19
C ILE A 127 -3.67 -10.57 -13.16
N GLU A 128 -4.70 -10.40 -12.34
CA GLU A 128 -5.13 -11.42 -11.39
C GLU A 128 -6.62 -11.70 -11.60
N ALA A 129 -6.96 -12.89 -12.10
CA ALA A 129 -8.35 -13.22 -12.45
C ALA A 129 -8.70 -14.69 -12.21
N SER A 130 -9.80 -14.92 -11.49
CA SER A 130 -10.35 -16.26 -11.20
C SER A 130 -11.54 -16.64 -12.09
N THR A 131 -12.07 -15.69 -12.87
CA THR A 131 -13.28 -15.86 -13.70
C THR A 131 -12.98 -16.07 -15.18
N PHE A 132 -11.71 -15.98 -15.58
CA PHE A 132 -11.31 -16.10 -16.98
C PHE A 132 -11.44 -17.55 -17.47
N THR A 133 -11.78 -17.69 -18.75
CA THR A 133 -11.73 -19.00 -19.41
C THR A 133 -10.33 -19.23 -19.95
N LEU A 134 -9.67 -20.31 -19.52
CA LEU A 134 -8.29 -20.62 -19.88
C LEU A 134 -8.21 -21.81 -20.85
N ARG A 135 -7.27 -21.76 -21.80
CA ARG A 135 -6.88 -22.89 -22.66
C ARG A 135 -5.35 -22.93 -22.73
N ILE A 136 -4.77 -24.05 -22.32
CA ILE A 136 -3.32 -24.27 -22.26
C ILE A 136 -2.96 -25.36 -23.27
N SER A 137 -1.91 -25.15 -24.05
CA SER A 137 -1.40 -26.14 -25.00
C SER A 137 -0.70 -27.31 -24.31
N ALA A 138 -0.28 -28.31 -25.09
CA ALA A 138 0.72 -29.26 -24.61
C ALA A 138 2.06 -28.54 -24.35
N HIS A 139 2.86 -29.10 -23.46
CA HIS A 139 4.21 -28.64 -23.15
C HIS A 139 5.16 -28.97 -24.32
N GLU A 140 5.89 -27.97 -24.80
CA GLU A 140 7.01 -28.12 -25.73
C GLU A 140 8.33 -28.41 -24.98
N TRP A 141 8.43 -27.95 -23.74
CA TRP A 141 9.47 -28.26 -22.76
C TRP A 141 8.88 -28.20 -21.33
N GLU A 142 9.61 -28.70 -20.34
CA GLU A 142 9.16 -28.73 -18.94
C GLU A 142 10.20 -28.07 -18.05
N LEU A 143 9.74 -27.25 -17.09
CA LEU A 143 10.57 -26.61 -16.08
C LEU A 143 10.77 -27.56 -14.90
N ASP A 144 12.03 -27.85 -14.57
CA ASP A 144 12.35 -28.65 -13.38
C ASP A 144 12.29 -27.82 -12.09
N GLU A 145 12.40 -28.49 -10.94
CA GLU A 145 12.23 -27.86 -9.62
C GLU A 145 13.35 -26.85 -9.31
N ASP A 146 14.58 -27.12 -9.75
CA ASP A 146 15.72 -26.24 -9.52
C ASP A 146 15.61 -24.97 -10.39
N ALA A 147 15.19 -25.13 -11.65
CA ALA A 147 14.93 -24.03 -12.57
C ALA A 147 13.71 -23.19 -12.13
N GLU A 148 12.65 -23.81 -11.63
CA GLU A 148 11.51 -23.09 -11.04
C GLU A 148 11.93 -22.28 -9.80
N ALA A 149 12.77 -22.86 -8.92
CA ALA A 149 13.32 -22.14 -7.78
C ALA A 149 14.19 -20.95 -8.20
N ALA A 150 15.04 -21.14 -9.22
CA ALA A 150 15.86 -20.07 -9.79
C ALA A 150 14.98 -18.96 -10.41
N GLN A 151 13.91 -19.31 -11.12
CA GLN A 151 12.98 -18.34 -11.69
C GLN A 151 12.23 -17.56 -10.61
N LYS A 152 11.76 -18.22 -9.54
CA LYS A 152 11.15 -17.53 -8.38
C LYS A 152 12.11 -16.56 -7.71
N LEU A 153 13.40 -16.93 -7.59
CA LEU A 153 14.43 -16.03 -7.08
C LEU A 153 14.67 -14.86 -8.03
N ALA A 154 14.68 -15.08 -9.35
CA ALA A 154 14.79 -14.02 -10.34
C ALA A 154 13.60 -13.04 -10.26
N ASN A 155 12.38 -13.56 -10.12
CA ASN A 155 11.17 -12.74 -9.93
C ASN A 155 11.23 -11.90 -8.65
N LEU A 156 11.77 -12.48 -7.57
CA LEU A 156 11.97 -11.78 -6.30
C LEU A 156 13.00 -10.64 -6.44
N ASN A 157 14.09 -10.87 -7.17
CA ASN A 157 15.07 -9.83 -7.48
C ASN A 157 14.46 -8.73 -8.36
N ALA A 158 13.68 -9.07 -9.38
CA ALA A 158 12.99 -8.08 -10.21
C ALA A 158 12.04 -7.18 -9.38
N MET A 159 11.36 -7.76 -8.37
CA MET A 159 10.56 -6.99 -7.43
C MET A 159 11.42 -6.07 -6.54
N ARG A 160 12.58 -6.54 -6.04
CA ARG A 160 13.53 -5.72 -5.26
C ARG A 160 14.06 -4.53 -6.10
N ASP A 161 14.44 -4.77 -7.34
CA ASP A 161 14.94 -3.75 -8.26
C ASP A 161 13.85 -2.70 -8.55
N PHE A 162 12.62 -3.16 -8.79
CA PHE A 162 11.47 -2.29 -8.95
C PHE A 162 11.19 -1.45 -7.69
N MET A 163 11.20 -2.04 -6.50
CA MET A 163 11.01 -1.30 -5.25
C MET A 163 12.13 -0.28 -5.01
N THR A 164 13.37 -0.62 -5.34
CA THR A 164 14.50 0.32 -5.27
C THR A 164 14.25 1.55 -6.14
N LEU A 165 13.76 1.36 -7.37
CA LEU A 165 13.40 2.45 -8.28
C LEU A 165 12.20 3.28 -7.78
N VAL A 166 11.21 2.65 -7.14
CA VAL A 166 10.00 3.32 -6.62
C VAL A 166 10.32 4.14 -5.37
N ILE A 167 11.05 3.56 -4.41
CA ILE A 167 11.37 4.23 -3.15
C ILE A 167 12.34 5.40 -3.39
N GLN A 168 13.31 5.22 -4.29
CA GLN A 168 14.37 6.21 -4.57
C GLN A 168 15.12 6.61 -3.31
N ARG A 169 15.60 5.60 -2.57
CA ARG A 169 16.39 5.83 -1.36
C ARG A 169 17.57 6.74 -1.65
N ARG A 170 17.89 7.63 -0.73
CA ARG A 170 19.15 8.36 -0.80
C ARG A 170 20.31 7.41 -0.53
N ASP A 171 21.40 7.63 -1.24
CA ASP A 171 22.68 7.02 -0.91
C ASP A 171 23.19 7.68 0.38
N ASP A 172 22.94 7.02 1.52
CA ASP A 172 23.48 7.45 2.82
C ASP A 172 25.02 7.45 2.84
N ASP A 173 25.66 6.72 1.92
CA ASP A 173 27.12 6.69 1.68
C ASP A 173 27.63 7.82 0.76
N ALA A 174 26.77 8.72 0.28
CA ALA A 174 27.21 9.83 -0.57
C ALA A 174 28.19 10.76 0.21
N PRO A 175 29.36 11.12 -0.36
CA PRO A 175 30.32 11.97 0.33
C PRO A 175 29.71 13.35 0.65
N GLY A 176 29.37 13.56 1.93
CA GLY A 176 28.65 14.74 2.43
C GLY A 176 27.40 14.43 3.27
N ALA A 177 27.01 13.15 3.43
CA ALA A 177 25.87 12.72 4.24
C ALA A 177 26.01 12.99 5.75
N GLU A 178 27.23 13.20 6.25
CA GLU A 178 27.46 13.70 7.60
C GLU A 178 27.34 15.23 7.66
N SER A 179 26.12 15.70 7.92
CA SER A 179 25.90 17.03 8.44
C SER A 179 24.83 16.94 9.53
N VAL A 180 25.30 16.94 10.78
CA VAL A 180 24.54 17.12 12.04
C VAL A 180 23.97 18.56 12.15
N ALA A 181 23.70 19.21 11.01
CA ALA A 181 23.07 20.51 10.96
C ALA A 181 21.56 20.32 10.84
N GLU A 182 20.78 21.05 11.64
CA GLU A 182 19.32 21.13 11.51
C GLU A 182 18.95 21.34 10.04
N LEU A 183 18.12 20.45 9.52
CA LEU A 183 17.71 20.53 8.12
C LEU A 183 16.67 21.64 7.93
N ASP A 184 16.69 22.25 6.75
CA ASP A 184 15.68 23.24 6.39
C ASP A 184 14.33 22.60 5.99
N GLU A 185 13.31 23.45 5.80
CA GLU A 185 11.95 23.04 5.39
C GLU A 185 11.94 22.22 4.09
N PHE A 186 12.88 22.47 3.16
CA PHE A 186 12.90 21.79 1.87
C PHE A 186 13.55 20.41 1.95
N ALA A 187 14.65 20.29 2.71
CA ALA A 187 15.32 19.03 2.94
C ALA A 187 14.44 18.05 3.73
N TRP A 188 13.69 18.54 4.73
CA TRP A 188 12.69 17.74 5.43
C TRP A 188 11.50 17.35 4.56
N GLU A 189 11.03 18.24 3.69
CA GLU A 189 9.96 17.89 2.74
C GLU A 189 10.38 16.76 1.80
N GLU A 190 11.62 16.76 1.30
CA GLU A 190 12.12 15.66 0.47
C GLU A 190 12.26 14.34 1.26
N ARG A 191 12.73 14.38 2.51
CA ARG A 191 12.76 13.18 3.38
C ARG A 191 11.36 12.64 3.64
N LEU A 192 10.38 13.51 3.84
CA LEU A 192 9.01 13.07 4.07
C LEU A 192 8.41 12.45 2.81
N LYS A 193 8.71 12.96 1.61
CA LYS A 193 8.28 12.32 0.37
C LYS A 193 8.91 10.95 0.17
N GLU A 194 10.18 10.81 0.54
CA GLU A 194 10.87 9.51 0.54
C GLU A 194 10.19 8.54 1.51
N ASN A 195 9.85 9.00 2.72
CA ASN A 195 9.09 8.20 3.68
C ASN A 195 7.70 7.82 3.16
N ASP A 196 6.98 8.74 2.52
CA ASP A 196 5.67 8.44 1.91
C ASP A 196 5.81 7.32 0.85
N ARG A 197 6.82 7.41 -0.04
CA ARG A 197 7.09 6.35 -1.04
C ARG A 197 7.48 5.02 -0.40
N LEU A 198 8.25 5.06 0.70
CA LEU A 198 8.62 3.88 1.45
C LEU A 198 7.38 3.19 2.05
N THR A 199 6.46 3.97 2.64
CA THR A 199 5.21 3.44 3.20
C THR A 199 4.33 2.84 2.09
N ASP A 200 4.17 3.53 0.96
CA ASP A 200 3.41 3.02 -0.17
C ASP A 200 4.03 1.74 -0.77
N ALA A 201 5.36 1.70 -0.86
CA ALA A 201 6.10 0.52 -1.30
C ALA A 201 5.93 -0.65 -0.31
N TYR A 202 6.03 -0.39 0.99
CA TYR A 202 5.86 -1.41 2.02
C TYR A 202 4.46 -2.01 1.98
N GLN A 203 3.42 -1.19 1.86
CA GLN A 203 2.04 -1.67 1.75
C GLN A 203 1.84 -2.58 0.53
N GLU A 204 2.43 -2.22 -0.62
CA GLU A 204 2.39 -3.06 -1.82
C GLU A 204 3.09 -4.41 -1.64
N VAL A 205 4.22 -4.42 -0.94
CA VAL A 205 5.00 -5.63 -0.66
C VAL A 205 4.26 -6.53 0.32
N LEU A 206 3.68 -5.97 1.38
CA LEU A 206 2.81 -6.69 2.31
C LEU A 206 1.65 -7.35 1.57
N GLU A 207 0.91 -6.60 0.74
CA GLU A 207 -0.21 -7.14 -0.03
C GLU A 207 0.21 -8.28 -0.98
N LYS A 208 1.43 -8.22 -1.54
CA LYS A 208 1.94 -9.27 -2.43
C LYS A 208 2.22 -10.58 -1.68
N TYR A 209 2.81 -10.49 -0.49
CA TYR A 209 3.36 -11.63 0.26
C TYR A 209 2.55 -12.04 1.48
N ILE A 210 1.40 -11.41 1.76
CA ILE A 210 0.56 -11.68 2.93
C ILE A 210 0.19 -13.17 3.14
N ASP A 211 -0.02 -13.92 2.06
CA ASP A 211 -0.38 -15.34 2.10
C ASP A 211 0.84 -16.29 1.94
N ASP A 212 2.07 -15.74 1.95
CA ASP A 212 3.30 -16.51 1.74
C ASP A 212 3.89 -17.01 3.07
N PRO A 213 4.27 -18.29 3.20
CA PRO A 213 4.89 -18.81 4.42
C PRO A 213 6.21 -18.13 4.80
N ASP A 214 6.95 -17.60 3.82
CA ASP A 214 8.21 -16.88 4.00
C ASP A 214 8.03 -15.35 3.84
N SER A 215 6.84 -14.83 4.14
CA SER A 215 6.47 -13.42 3.95
C SER A 215 7.49 -12.47 4.58
N GLU A 216 7.81 -12.63 5.86
CA GLU A 216 8.74 -11.78 6.62
C GLU A 216 10.13 -11.67 5.93
N ARG A 217 10.68 -12.79 5.45
CA ARG A 217 11.97 -12.81 4.75
C ARG A 217 11.88 -12.18 3.36
N LYS A 218 10.82 -12.47 2.61
CA LYS A 218 10.62 -11.90 1.25
C LYS A 218 10.39 -10.41 1.31
N GLU A 219 9.61 -9.94 2.29
CA GLU A 219 9.37 -8.53 2.58
C GLU A 219 10.67 -7.82 2.90
N ALA A 220 11.45 -8.33 3.86
CA ALA A 220 12.74 -7.77 4.23
C ALA A 220 13.71 -7.72 3.04
N PHE A 221 13.76 -8.78 2.23
CA PHE A 221 14.62 -8.84 1.04
C PHE A 221 14.22 -7.82 -0.03
N VAL A 222 12.94 -7.75 -0.37
CA VAL A 222 12.43 -6.81 -1.39
C VAL A 222 12.56 -5.37 -0.92
N MET A 223 12.35 -5.13 0.38
CA MET A 223 12.57 -3.83 1.00
C MET A 223 14.06 -3.55 1.25
N GLY A 224 14.99 -4.44 0.92
CA GLY A 224 16.43 -4.24 1.17
C GLY A 224 16.74 -3.90 2.63
N TRP A 225 16.04 -4.55 3.56
CA TRP A 225 16.29 -4.48 5.00
C TRP A 225 17.30 -5.55 5.39
N ASP A 226 18.52 -5.41 4.89
CA ASP A 226 19.55 -6.46 5.01
C ASP A 226 19.88 -6.77 6.50
N GLY A 227 19.86 -5.77 7.39
CA GLY A 227 20.04 -6.00 8.83
C GLY A 227 18.89 -6.78 9.51
N LEU A 228 17.66 -6.68 8.98
CA LEU A 228 16.56 -7.53 9.46
C LEU A 228 16.74 -8.97 8.96
N LEU A 229 17.20 -9.16 7.72
CA LEU A 229 17.52 -10.49 7.20
C LEU A 229 18.61 -11.18 8.05
N ASP A 230 19.65 -10.46 8.42
CA ASP A 230 20.71 -10.97 9.30
C ASP A 230 20.13 -11.40 10.66
N ALA A 231 19.28 -10.58 11.28
CA ALA A 231 18.63 -10.90 12.55
C ALA A 231 17.69 -12.12 12.46
N LEU A 232 16.97 -12.28 11.33
CA LEU A 232 16.13 -13.45 11.09
C LEU A 232 16.96 -14.72 10.93
N ALA A 233 18.08 -14.66 10.20
CA ALA A 233 18.99 -15.78 10.06
C ALA A 233 19.58 -16.21 11.41
N GLU A 234 20.01 -15.26 12.25
CA GLU A 234 20.49 -15.53 13.61
C GLU A 234 19.42 -16.23 14.48
N ARG A 235 18.15 -15.81 14.37
CA ARG A 235 17.02 -16.44 15.08
C ARG A 235 16.82 -17.90 14.68
N ASP A 236 16.89 -18.20 13.38
CA ASP A 236 16.71 -19.56 12.87
C ASP A 236 17.86 -20.49 13.24
N GLU A 237 19.10 -19.99 13.23
CA GLU A 237 20.28 -20.72 13.70
C GLU A 237 20.19 -21.02 15.20
N ALA A 238 19.69 -20.09 16.01
CA ALA A 238 19.45 -20.29 17.44
C ALA A 238 18.35 -21.33 17.71
N ALA A 239 17.30 -21.37 16.88
CA ALA A 239 16.23 -22.37 16.97
C ALA A 239 16.66 -23.77 16.49
N GLY A 240 17.62 -23.85 15.55
CA GLY A 240 18.15 -25.11 15.01
C GLY A 240 19.18 -25.84 15.90
N HIS A 241 19.64 -25.21 16.99
CA HIS A 241 20.64 -25.76 17.92
C HIS A 241 20.04 -26.31 19.24
N GLY A 242 18.71 -26.55 19.29
CA GLY A 242 17.98 -26.94 20.51
C GLY A 242 17.65 -28.42 20.72
N ASP A 243 18.15 -29.35 19.91
CA ASP A 243 17.92 -30.80 20.10
C ASP A 243 19.24 -31.55 20.37
N GLU A 244 19.77 -31.44 21.60
CA GLU A 244 20.59 -32.47 22.27
C GLU A 244 20.77 -32.07 23.75
N ASP A 245 19.98 -32.72 24.62
CA ASP A 245 20.11 -32.85 26.08
C ASP A 245 20.11 -31.57 26.96
N ASP A 246 18.96 -31.23 27.55
CA ASP A 246 18.77 -31.31 29.01
C ASP A 246 17.31 -30.96 29.41
N ASP A 247 16.72 -31.83 30.24
CA ASP A 247 15.51 -31.58 31.00
C ASP A 247 15.74 -30.37 31.94
N ASP A 248 15.11 -29.23 31.65
CA ASP A 248 14.74 -28.27 32.70
C ASP A 248 13.37 -27.66 32.38
N GLU A 249 12.42 -28.03 33.22
CA GLU A 249 11.11 -27.40 33.36
C GLU A 249 11.32 -25.93 33.77
N ASP A 250 11.25 -25.01 32.82
CA ASP A 250 10.75 -23.62 33.00
C ASP A 250 10.72 -22.90 31.64
N ALA A 251 9.87 -23.38 30.73
CA ALA A 251 9.52 -22.65 29.51
C ALA A 251 8.48 -21.57 29.85
N ASP A 252 8.89 -20.30 29.85
CA ASP A 252 7.99 -19.14 29.90
C ASP A 252 7.17 -19.07 28.59
N PRO A 253 5.84 -19.29 28.62
CA PRO A 253 5.03 -19.51 27.42
C PRO A 253 4.56 -18.21 26.74
N HIS A 254 5.41 -17.17 26.65
CA HIS A 254 5.00 -15.84 26.18
C HIS A 254 5.67 -15.30 24.91
N LEU A 255 6.36 -16.12 24.11
CA LEU A 255 6.91 -15.70 22.80
C LEU A 255 6.14 -16.28 21.62
N GLY A 256 4.81 -16.15 21.63
CA GLY A 256 3.94 -16.39 20.49
C GLY A 256 2.90 -15.28 20.39
N ASN A 257 2.81 -14.63 19.22
CA ASN A 257 1.89 -13.54 18.82
C ASN A 257 2.42 -12.09 18.76
N GLY A 258 3.72 -11.85 18.62
CA GLY A 258 4.26 -10.48 18.64
C GLY A 258 4.08 -9.58 17.41
N LEU A 259 3.32 -9.94 16.35
CA LEU A 259 3.20 -9.09 15.15
C LEU A 259 1.76 -8.81 14.67
N GLU A 260 0.75 -9.51 15.20
CA GLU A 260 -0.66 -9.14 14.97
C GLU A 260 -1.29 -8.45 16.19
N GLU A 261 -0.68 -8.57 17.38
CA GLU A 261 -1.13 -7.85 18.57
C GLU A 261 -0.57 -6.42 18.62
N ASP A 262 0.56 -6.08 17.99
CA ASP A 262 1.20 -4.76 18.17
C ASP A 262 0.49 -3.57 17.48
N PHE A 263 -0.39 -3.80 16.51
CA PHE A 263 -1.18 -2.71 15.91
C PHE A 263 -2.46 -2.39 16.72
N ASP A 264 -3.08 -3.41 17.31
CA ASP A 264 -4.20 -3.22 18.25
C ASP A 264 -3.68 -2.86 19.65
N ASP A 265 -2.50 -3.34 20.05
CA ASP A 265 -1.83 -2.99 21.31
C ASP A 265 -1.19 -1.61 21.26
N GLU A 266 -0.73 -1.07 20.13
CA GLU A 266 -0.42 0.37 20.10
C GLU A 266 -1.68 1.20 20.31
N LEU A 267 -2.83 0.80 19.75
CA LEU A 267 -4.12 1.47 19.98
C LEU A 267 -4.65 1.27 21.41
N ALA A 268 -4.38 0.12 22.04
CA ALA A 268 -4.80 -0.24 23.40
C ALA A 268 -3.82 0.24 24.48
N LYS A 269 -2.52 0.36 24.19
CA LYS A 269 -1.51 1.03 25.05
C LYS A 269 -1.74 2.54 25.13
N PHE A 270 -2.45 3.13 24.16
CA PHE A 270 -3.06 4.45 24.34
C PHE A 270 -4.16 4.44 25.42
N SER A 271 -4.91 3.34 25.57
CA SER A 271 -6.04 3.23 26.52
C SER A 271 -5.65 2.82 27.95
N GLU A 272 -4.47 2.22 28.18
CA GLU A 272 -4.10 1.61 29.48
C GLU A 272 -2.96 2.33 30.24
N ALA A 273 -2.53 3.51 29.81
CA ALA A 273 -1.87 4.44 30.72
C ALA A 273 -2.89 4.92 31.77
N ASP A 274 -2.49 5.05 33.05
CA ASP A 274 -3.29 5.58 34.18
C ASP A 274 -3.58 7.10 34.05
N GLY A 275 -3.93 7.50 32.83
CA GLY A 275 -4.26 8.82 32.34
C GLY A 275 -4.87 8.59 30.96
N SER A 276 -6.08 9.09 30.75
CA SER A 276 -6.74 9.07 29.45
C SER A 276 -5.74 9.50 28.36
N PRO A 277 -5.65 8.83 27.20
CA PRO A 277 -4.87 9.32 26.05
C PRO A 277 -5.39 10.66 25.52
N PHE A 278 -6.56 11.07 26.02
CA PHE A 278 -7.17 12.38 25.91
C PHE A 278 -7.15 13.09 27.27
N ASP A 279 -6.02 13.11 27.98
CA ASP A 279 -5.83 14.15 28.97
C ASP A 279 -5.70 15.45 28.19
N ASP A 280 -6.83 16.15 28.03
CA ASP A 280 -6.97 17.48 27.40
C ASP A 280 -6.02 18.53 28.02
N SER A 281 -5.32 18.19 29.11
CA SER A 281 -4.33 19.01 29.80
C SER A 281 -3.20 19.51 28.89
N ASP A 282 -2.72 18.68 27.94
CA ASP A 282 -1.45 18.96 27.22
C ASP A 282 -1.60 19.10 25.69
N ALA A 283 -2.84 19.11 25.18
CA ALA A 283 -3.12 19.27 23.76
C ALA A 283 -2.89 20.71 23.28
N HIS A 284 -2.08 20.90 22.24
CA HIS A 284 -1.86 22.23 21.67
C HIS A 284 -3.18 22.81 21.12
N PRO A 285 -3.56 24.09 21.38
CA PRO A 285 -4.88 24.62 21.01
C PRO A 285 -5.24 24.50 19.53
N LEU A 286 -4.23 24.58 18.65
CA LEU A 286 -4.39 24.35 17.21
C LEU A 286 -4.70 22.90 16.87
N GLN A 287 -4.06 21.94 17.55
CA GLN A 287 -4.32 20.51 17.36
C GLN A 287 -5.75 20.18 17.82
N ALA A 288 -6.14 20.66 19.01
CA ALA A 288 -7.50 20.45 19.53
C ALA A 288 -8.58 21.03 18.60
N SER A 289 -8.31 22.22 18.03
CA SER A 289 -9.19 22.84 17.03
C SER A 289 -9.30 22.01 15.75
N ALA A 290 -8.19 21.44 15.28
CA ALA A 290 -8.18 20.57 14.10
C ALA A 290 -8.88 19.23 14.35
N GLN A 291 -8.72 18.65 15.53
CA GLN A 291 -9.39 17.42 15.94
C GLN A 291 -10.91 17.61 16.03
N ALA A 292 -11.36 18.69 16.70
CA ALA A 292 -12.77 19.03 16.77
C ALA A 292 -13.38 19.23 15.37
N LEU A 293 -12.63 19.84 14.45
CA LEU A 293 -13.04 20.01 13.06
C LEU A 293 -13.21 18.66 12.33
N ALA A 294 -12.28 17.71 12.53
CA ALA A 294 -12.36 16.38 11.94
C ALA A 294 -13.57 15.59 12.47
N CYS A 295 -13.79 15.58 13.78
CA CYS A 295 -14.96 14.92 14.39
C CYS A 295 -16.28 15.52 13.87
N GLN A 296 -16.38 16.85 13.78
CA GLN A 296 -17.56 17.51 13.21
C GLN A 296 -17.83 17.12 11.75
N ALA A 297 -16.78 16.91 10.96
CA ALA A 297 -16.92 16.47 9.58
C ALA A 297 -17.45 15.03 9.49
N MET A 298 -16.95 14.12 10.35
CA MET A 298 -17.44 12.74 10.43
C MET A 298 -18.90 12.67 10.85
N ASP A 299 -19.31 13.44 11.85
CA ASP A 299 -20.70 13.46 12.31
C ASP A 299 -21.67 13.98 11.24
N LEU A 300 -21.17 14.88 10.37
CA LEU A 300 -21.98 15.52 9.33
C LEU A 300 -22.15 14.66 8.07
N VAL A 301 -21.17 13.80 7.78
CA VAL A 301 -21.11 13.01 6.55
C VAL A 301 -21.51 11.57 6.85
N GLU A 302 -22.44 11.01 6.09
CA GLU A 302 -22.83 9.62 6.24
C GLU A 302 -21.72 8.71 5.63
N ASN A 303 -21.26 7.70 6.37
CA ASN A 303 -20.15 6.79 6.01
C ASN A 303 -20.43 5.85 4.81
N THR A 304 -21.18 6.29 3.80
CA THR A 304 -21.68 5.42 2.72
C THR A 304 -20.90 5.50 1.42
N ASP A 305 -19.99 6.48 1.26
CA ASP A 305 -19.31 6.69 -0.01
C ASP A 305 -17.89 6.11 -0.01
N GLY A 306 -17.55 5.37 -1.07
CA GLY A 306 -16.25 4.70 -1.20
C GLY A 306 -15.06 5.65 -1.36
N PRO A 307 -13.83 5.10 -1.48
CA PRO A 307 -12.61 5.87 -1.73
C PRO A 307 -12.76 6.81 -2.93
N GLY A 308 -12.21 8.03 -2.82
CA GLY A 308 -12.26 9.05 -3.87
C GLY A 308 -13.55 9.88 -3.93
N SER A 309 -14.58 9.54 -3.14
CA SER A 309 -15.75 10.40 -2.99
C SER A 309 -15.42 11.72 -2.28
N PRO A 310 -16.18 12.81 -2.52
CA PRO A 310 -15.99 14.06 -1.78
C PRO A 310 -16.12 13.89 -0.25
N SER A 311 -17.03 13.02 0.19
CA SER A 311 -17.21 12.60 1.58
C SER A 311 -15.94 12.01 2.18
N TYR A 312 -15.37 11.01 1.49
CA TYR A 312 -14.13 10.34 1.88
C TYR A 312 -12.94 11.32 1.91
N LEU A 313 -12.80 12.12 0.85
CA LEU A 313 -11.72 13.12 0.74
C LEU A 313 -11.79 14.20 1.83
N LEU A 314 -12.99 14.61 2.23
CA LEU A 314 -13.15 15.57 3.33
C LEU A 314 -12.67 14.99 4.66
N ILE A 315 -13.16 13.79 5.02
CA ILE A 315 -12.86 13.17 6.31
C ILE A 315 -11.37 12.81 6.41
N THR A 316 -10.85 12.12 5.40
CA THR A 316 -9.46 11.64 5.40
C THR A 316 -8.46 12.79 5.49
N ASN A 317 -8.64 13.86 4.72
CA ASN A 317 -7.75 15.02 4.78
C ASN A 317 -7.81 15.75 6.13
N LEU A 318 -8.99 15.89 6.75
CA LEU A 318 -9.10 16.52 8.07
C LEU A 318 -8.48 15.66 9.18
N LEU A 319 -8.59 14.34 9.08
CA LEU A 319 -7.90 13.41 9.97
C LEU A 319 -6.38 13.53 9.85
N GLN A 320 -5.85 13.57 8.62
CA GLN A 320 -4.41 13.76 8.38
C GLN A 320 -3.91 15.05 9.02
N VAL A 321 -4.64 16.15 8.87
CA VAL A 321 -4.31 17.44 9.50
C VAL A 321 -4.29 17.31 11.03
N SER A 322 -5.31 16.71 11.63
CA SER A 322 -5.37 16.53 13.08
C SER A 322 -4.23 15.67 13.62
N GLY A 323 -3.98 14.50 13.02
CA GLY A 323 -2.94 13.56 13.45
C GLY A 323 -1.53 14.14 13.30
N LYS A 324 -1.23 14.77 12.16
CA LYS A 324 0.09 15.38 11.92
C LYS A 324 0.35 16.62 12.78
N LEU A 325 -0.69 17.35 13.19
CA LEU A 325 -0.54 18.43 14.17
C LEU A 325 -0.28 17.88 15.57
N ALA A 326 -0.91 16.77 15.95
CA ALA A 326 -0.61 16.10 17.22
C ALA A 326 0.85 15.66 17.29
N SER A 327 1.37 15.06 16.21
CA SER A 327 2.77 14.58 16.19
C SER A 327 3.83 15.67 16.30
N VAL A 328 3.52 16.93 15.96
CA VAL A 328 4.53 18.02 15.95
C VAL A 328 4.30 19.12 16.98
N LEU A 329 3.10 19.21 17.56
CA LEU A 329 2.73 20.29 18.48
C LEU A 329 2.44 19.85 19.91
N ASN A 330 2.06 18.58 20.12
CA ASN A 330 1.79 18.10 21.46
C ASN A 330 3.11 17.71 22.13
N ASP A 331 3.28 18.11 23.39
CA ASP A 331 4.43 17.73 24.20
C ASP A 331 4.08 16.41 24.90
N TYR A 332 4.62 15.30 24.41
CA TYR A 332 4.39 13.98 25.00
C TYR A 332 5.30 13.71 26.21
N GLY A 333 5.85 14.74 26.84
CA GLY A 333 6.81 14.59 27.95
C GLY A 333 8.16 14.00 27.50
N SER A 334 8.40 13.94 26.19
CA SER A 334 9.66 13.49 25.61
C SER A 334 10.67 14.63 25.64
N SER A 335 11.93 14.35 25.99
CA SER A 335 13.03 15.32 25.88
C SER A 335 13.37 15.70 24.43
N TYR A 336 12.72 15.05 23.46
CA TYR A 336 12.88 15.31 22.04
C TYR A 336 12.03 16.51 21.62
N GLN A 337 12.70 17.60 21.21
CA GLN A 337 12.05 18.70 20.51
C GLN A 337 12.24 18.53 19.00
N PRO A 338 11.16 18.53 18.20
CA PRO A 338 11.27 18.39 16.75
C PRO A 338 12.02 19.58 16.13
N GLU A 339 12.85 19.31 15.13
CA GLU A 339 13.57 20.34 14.38
C GLU A 339 12.60 21.35 13.73
N ASN A 340 12.97 22.64 13.72
CA ASN A 340 12.14 23.69 13.15
C ASN A 340 11.80 23.44 11.66
N GLY A 341 12.77 22.93 10.89
CA GLY A 341 12.55 22.57 9.48
C GLY A 341 11.51 21.47 9.31
N PHE A 342 11.51 20.46 10.18
CA PHE A 342 10.53 19.38 10.19
C PHE A 342 9.12 19.90 10.50
N VAL A 343 8.99 20.71 11.56
CA VAL A 343 7.70 21.33 11.93
C VAL A 343 7.18 22.18 10.76
N LEU A 344 8.03 22.98 10.12
CA LEU A 344 7.64 23.81 8.97
C LEU A 344 7.16 22.99 7.76
N ALA A 345 7.81 21.87 7.47
CA ALA A 345 7.43 20.95 6.39
C ALA A 345 6.06 20.31 6.68
N VAL A 346 5.85 19.79 7.89
CA VAL A 346 4.56 19.21 8.30
C VAL A 346 3.44 20.25 8.25
N LEU A 347 3.66 21.45 8.79
CA LEU A 347 2.66 22.52 8.72
C LEU A 347 2.34 22.93 7.27
N LYS A 348 3.31 22.87 6.35
CA LYS A 348 3.06 23.11 4.92
C LYS A 348 2.18 22.01 4.31
N ARG A 349 2.40 20.74 4.66
CA ARG A 349 1.56 19.62 4.22
C ARG A 349 0.14 19.72 4.77
N CYS A 350 -0.03 20.09 6.05
CA CYS A 350 -1.35 20.35 6.64
C CYS A 350 -2.14 21.43 5.88
N LEU A 351 -1.48 22.47 5.35
CA LEU A 351 -2.15 23.47 4.52
C LEU A 351 -2.64 22.89 3.18
N ASN A 352 -1.93 21.95 2.59
CA ASN A 352 -2.34 21.29 1.34
C ASN A 352 -3.58 20.42 1.58
N TRP A 353 -3.54 19.53 2.58
CA TRP A 353 -4.70 18.68 2.93
C TRP A 353 -5.92 19.52 3.32
N LEU A 354 -5.74 20.64 4.05
CA LEU A 354 -6.84 21.56 4.34
C LEU A 354 -7.46 22.18 3.08
N ASN A 355 -6.65 22.51 2.06
CA ASN A 355 -7.17 23.04 0.81
C ASN A 355 -7.98 21.99 0.04
N GLU A 356 -7.52 20.73 0.03
CA GLU A 356 -8.25 19.61 -0.58
C GLU A 356 -9.57 19.34 0.16
N ALA A 357 -9.52 19.29 1.50
CA ALA A 357 -10.71 19.17 2.35
C ALA A 357 -11.72 20.30 2.08
N LEU A 358 -11.25 21.55 1.95
CA LEU A 358 -12.09 22.70 1.61
C LEU A 358 -12.74 22.55 0.23
N GLY A 359 -12.00 22.03 -0.76
CA GLY A 359 -12.53 21.73 -2.09
C GLY A 359 -13.62 20.65 -2.05
N ALA A 360 -13.38 19.55 -1.34
CA ALA A 360 -14.36 18.49 -1.15
C ALA A 360 -15.61 18.97 -0.39
N CYS A 361 -15.42 19.76 0.68
CA CYS A 361 -16.50 20.39 1.44
C CYS A 361 -17.36 21.32 0.56
N GLN A 362 -16.74 22.07 -0.36
CA GLN A 362 -17.46 22.92 -1.30
C GLN A 362 -18.35 22.11 -2.23
N ILE A 363 -17.85 20.99 -2.77
CA ILE A 363 -18.65 20.07 -3.61
C ILE A 363 -19.84 19.54 -2.82
N LEU A 364 -19.62 19.06 -1.59
CA LEU A 364 -20.67 18.55 -0.70
C LEU A 364 -21.70 19.64 -0.34
N HIS A 365 -21.25 20.87 -0.15
CA HIS A 365 -22.14 22.00 0.09
C HIS A 365 -23.06 22.27 -1.11
N GLU A 366 -22.53 22.19 -2.34
CA GLU A 366 -23.28 22.43 -3.56
C GLU A 366 -24.26 21.29 -3.89
N THR A 367 -23.91 20.04 -3.56
CA THR A 367 -24.75 18.86 -3.80
C THR A 367 -25.76 18.58 -2.67
N ALA A 368 -25.60 19.20 -1.50
CA ALA A 368 -26.49 19.00 -0.37
C ALA A 368 -27.91 19.52 -0.65
N ASN A 369 -28.87 18.59 -0.72
CA ASN A 369 -30.27 18.92 -0.96
C ASN A 369 -30.92 19.64 0.24
N ASP A 370 -30.53 19.30 1.47
CA ASP A 370 -31.10 19.84 2.71
C ASP A 370 -30.45 21.19 3.11
N PRO A 371 -31.25 22.28 3.30
CA PRO A 371 -30.76 23.56 3.81
C PRO A 371 -30.00 23.47 5.15
N ALA A 372 -30.37 22.55 6.04
CA ALA A 372 -29.69 22.38 7.32
C ALA A 372 -28.27 21.81 7.12
N LYS A 373 -28.13 20.77 6.28
CA LYS A 373 -26.82 20.21 5.88
C LYS A 373 -25.96 21.27 5.18
N ARG A 374 -26.53 22.08 4.28
CA ARG A 374 -25.80 23.20 3.65
C ARG A 374 -25.26 24.21 4.67
N ALA A 375 -26.07 24.58 5.65
CA ALA A 375 -25.63 25.49 6.72
C ALA A 375 -24.53 24.87 7.58
N ALA A 376 -24.58 23.56 7.84
CA ALA A 376 -23.54 22.84 8.58
C ALA A 376 -22.21 22.81 7.80
N PHE A 377 -22.21 22.48 6.51
CA PHE A 377 -21.00 22.53 5.68
C PHE A 377 -20.38 23.92 5.62
N LYS A 378 -21.21 24.98 5.59
CA LYS A 378 -20.71 26.36 5.63
C LYS A 378 -20.01 26.70 6.96
N LYS A 379 -20.52 26.18 8.08
CA LYS A 379 -19.86 26.33 9.40
C LYS A 379 -18.54 25.56 9.42
N LEU A 380 -18.53 24.33 8.91
CA LEU A 380 -17.35 23.49 8.80
C LEU A 380 -16.26 24.19 7.96
N GLN A 381 -16.64 24.78 6.82
CA GLN A 381 -15.74 25.55 5.97
C GLN A 381 -15.12 26.75 6.70
N ALA A 382 -15.92 27.50 7.49
CA ALA A 382 -15.41 28.61 8.29
C ALA A 382 -14.42 28.16 9.37
N ALA A 383 -14.71 27.04 10.05
CA ALA A 383 -13.80 26.44 11.03
C ALA A 383 -12.49 25.96 10.37
N ALA A 384 -12.56 25.34 9.19
CA ALA A 384 -11.38 24.94 8.42
C ALA A 384 -10.51 26.14 8.00
N PHE A 385 -11.12 27.26 7.60
CA PHE A 385 -10.37 28.51 7.34
C PHE A 385 -9.68 29.06 8.60
N GLN A 386 -10.32 28.98 9.76
CA GLN A 386 -9.71 29.40 11.02
C GLN A 386 -8.47 28.57 11.37
N VAL A 387 -8.56 27.24 11.27
CA VAL A 387 -7.42 26.34 11.48
C VAL A 387 -6.28 26.65 10.49
N ARG A 388 -6.61 26.88 9.21
CA ARG A 388 -5.65 27.29 8.19
C ARG A 388 -4.92 28.58 8.56
N ASP A 389 -5.64 29.61 9.01
CA ASP A 389 -5.05 30.89 9.39
C ASP A 389 -4.12 30.76 10.61
N GLN A 390 -4.50 29.92 11.58
CA GLN A 390 -3.67 29.60 12.74
C GLN A 390 -2.37 28.88 12.32
N ILE A 391 -2.44 27.90 11.40
CA ILE A 391 -1.24 27.24 10.85
C ILE A 391 -0.33 28.24 10.13
N VAL A 392 -0.90 29.14 9.32
CA VAL A 392 -0.12 30.20 8.63
C VAL A 392 0.56 31.12 9.64
N GLY A 393 -0.13 31.50 10.71
CA GLY A 393 0.42 32.26 11.82
C GLY A 393 1.60 31.54 12.48
N LEU A 394 1.42 30.26 12.80
CA LEU A 394 2.45 29.44 13.43
C LEU A 394 3.70 29.30 12.56
N ARG A 395 3.54 29.02 11.26
CA ARG A 395 4.67 28.96 10.31
C ARG A 395 5.45 30.27 10.26
N ARG A 396 4.78 31.44 10.32
CA ARG A 396 5.47 32.74 10.35
C ARG A 396 6.31 32.93 11.61
N ASN A 397 5.94 32.31 12.72
CA ASN A 397 6.70 32.38 13.97
C ASN A 397 7.93 31.47 13.88
N PHE A 398 7.75 30.21 13.45
CA PHE A 398 8.87 29.27 13.27
C PHE A 398 9.91 29.72 12.23
N LYS A 399 9.54 30.53 11.23
CA LYS A 399 10.50 31.10 10.26
C LYS A 399 11.32 32.29 10.78
N LYS A 400 10.97 32.83 11.95
CA LYS A 400 11.67 33.98 12.56
C LYS A 400 12.65 33.56 13.64
N THR A 401 12.40 32.41 14.25
CA THR A 401 13.35 31.68 15.11
C THR A 401 14.46 31.13 14.23
#